data_AF-A0A7S2N2M0-F1
#
_entry.id   AF-A0A7S2N2M0-F1
#
_cell.length_a   1.000
_cell.length_b   1.000
_cell.length_c   1.000
_cell.angle_alpha   90.00
_cell.angle_beta   90.00
_cell.angle_gamma   90.00
#
_symmetry.space_group_name_H-M   'P 1'
#
loop_
_entity.id
_entity.type
_entity.pdbx_description
1 polymer ?
#
loop_
_entity_poly.entity_id
_entity_poly.type
_entity_poly.pdbx_seq_one_letter_code
_entity_poly.pdbx_strand_id
1 'polypeptide(L)'
;ENVMDIIAHMEQNENAAEDDPVARRKAERKAAKKAKKAARRAQREGRGDPSAGQKQCDMCSKSVNLLIRCTYDKSGEWKMVCGSCWKTASGGVVDGDATHPHYRYGGLWKNRRAQK
;
A
#
# COMPACT_ATOMS: atom_id res chain seq x y z
N GLU A 1 65.59 -5.15 1.10
CA GLU A 1 64.13 -5.38 1.15
C GLU A 1 63.59 -5.37 -0.27
N ASN A 2 62.75 -6.35 -0.63
CA ASN A 2 62.33 -6.60 -2.00
C ASN A 2 61.12 -5.72 -2.34
N VAL A 3 61.19 -4.96 -3.44
CA VAL A 3 60.17 -3.95 -3.82
C VAL A 3 58.77 -4.57 -3.96
N MET A 4 58.71 -5.86 -4.33
CA MET A 4 57.45 -6.62 -4.41
C MET A 4 56.79 -6.87 -3.05
N ASP A 5 57.57 -7.04 -1.98
CA ASP A 5 57.02 -7.24 -0.63
C ASP A 5 56.41 -5.95 -0.07
N ILE A 6 56.99 -4.79 -0.42
CA ILE A 6 56.49 -3.48 -0.02
C ILE A 6 55.14 -3.18 -0.71
N ILE A 7 55.03 -3.48 -2.01
CA ILE A 7 53.77 -3.32 -2.77
C ILE A 7 52.67 -4.22 -2.19
N ALA A 8 52.99 -5.49 -1.90
CA ALA A 8 52.04 -6.42 -1.30
C ALA A 8 51.55 -5.98 0.08
N HIS A 9 52.42 -5.40 0.92
CA HIS A 9 52.03 -4.87 2.22
C HIS A 9 51.17 -3.60 2.11
N MET A 10 51.46 -2.71 1.15
CA MET A 10 50.65 -1.51 0.90
C MET A 10 49.25 -1.88 0.42
N GLU A 11 49.13 -2.84 -0.51
CA GLU A 11 47.84 -3.35 -0.98
C GLU A 11 47.03 -4.05 0.13
N GLN A 12 47.69 -4.80 1.02
CA GLN A 12 47.01 -5.41 2.18
C GLN A 12 46.51 -4.37 3.19
N ASN A 13 47.23 -3.26 3.34
CA ASN A 13 46.87 -2.20 4.29
C ASN A 13 45.71 -1.33 3.77
N GLU A 14 45.61 -1.13 2.45
CA GLU A 14 44.46 -0.45 1.82
C GLU A 14 43.18 -1.30 1.88
N ASN A 15 43.28 -2.62 1.68
CA ASN A 15 42.15 -3.54 1.81
C ASN A 15 41.60 -3.64 3.24
N ALA A 16 42.46 -3.49 4.26
CA ALA A 16 42.04 -3.50 5.67
C ALA A 16 41.23 -2.26 6.08
N ALA A 17 41.41 -1.13 5.40
CA ALA A 17 40.66 0.11 5.67
C ALA A 17 39.26 0.12 5.04
N GLU A 18 39.02 -0.66 3.98
CA GLU A 18 37.70 -0.82 3.35
C GLU A 18 36.80 -1.88 4.03
N ASP A 19 37.37 -2.78 4.82
CA ASP A 19 36.64 -3.84 5.55
C ASP A 19 36.54 -3.55 7.06
N ASP A 20 36.28 -2.28 7.46
CA ASP A 20 35.83 -2.01 8.83
C ASP A 20 34.44 -2.62 9.01
N PRO A 21 34.28 -3.69 9.82
CA PRO A 21 33.01 -4.37 10.01
C PRO A 21 31.94 -3.44 10.61
N VAL A 22 32.34 -2.40 11.36
CA VAL A 22 31.42 -1.39 11.92
C VAL A 22 30.92 -0.46 10.82
N ALA A 23 31.80 0.00 9.93
CA ALA A 23 31.42 0.79 8.76
C ALA A 23 30.48 0.01 7.83
N ARG A 24 30.74 -1.28 7.57
CA ARG A 24 29.87 -2.15 6.75
C ARG A 24 28.49 -2.31 7.38
N ARG A 25 28.40 -2.66 8.66
CA ARG A 25 27.12 -2.74 9.40
C ARG A 25 26.35 -1.42 9.36
N LYS A 26 27.04 -0.28 9.46
CA LYS A 26 26.43 1.06 9.37
C LYS A 26 25.90 1.33 7.95
N ALA A 27 26.63 0.93 6.91
CA ALA A 27 26.22 1.05 5.52
C ALA A 27 25.01 0.18 5.20
N GLU A 28 25.01 -1.10 5.61
CA GLU A 28 23.89 -2.03 5.48
C GLU A 28 22.63 -1.49 6.16
N ARG A 29 22.74 -1.00 7.40
CA ARG A 29 21.61 -0.38 8.12
C ARG A 29 21.06 0.84 7.38
N LYS A 30 21.93 1.69 6.83
CA LYS A 30 21.52 2.85 6.03
C LYS A 30 20.83 2.41 4.73
N ALA A 31 21.37 1.41 4.05
CA ALA A 31 20.81 0.83 2.83
C ALA A 31 19.42 0.23 3.09
N ALA A 32 19.27 -0.58 4.15
CA ALA A 32 17.99 -1.14 4.58
C ALA A 32 16.97 -0.05 4.93
N LYS A 33 17.38 1.01 5.64
CA LYS A 33 16.50 2.16 5.94
C LYS A 33 16.07 2.89 4.67
N LYS A 34 16.99 3.09 3.71
CA LYS A 34 16.71 3.72 2.41
C LYS A 34 15.76 2.86 1.59
N ALA A 35 15.99 1.55 1.51
CA ALA A 35 15.12 0.59 0.84
C ALA A 35 13.69 0.58 1.44
N LYS A 36 13.57 0.51 2.77
CA LYS A 36 12.27 0.57 3.46
C LYS A 36 11.53 1.88 3.20
N LYS A 37 12.24 3.02 3.15
CA LYS A 37 11.66 4.32 2.81
C LYS A 37 11.21 4.38 1.35
N ALA A 38 12.01 3.84 0.43
CA ALA A 38 11.66 3.74 -0.99
C ALA A 38 10.42 2.88 -1.21
N ALA A 39 10.34 1.70 -0.58
CA ALA A 39 9.18 0.82 -0.65
C ALA A 39 7.90 1.50 -0.12
N ARG A 40 7.98 2.21 1.02
CA ARG A 40 6.85 2.99 1.55
C ARG A 40 6.39 4.11 0.60
N ARG A 41 7.33 4.74 -0.11
CA ARG A 41 7.00 5.77 -1.12
C ARG A 41 6.33 5.13 -2.34
N ALA A 42 6.88 4.04 -2.87
CA ALA A 42 6.28 3.29 -3.99
C ALA A 42 4.84 2.84 -3.69
N GLN A 43 4.55 2.34 -2.48
CA GLN A 43 3.18 1.99 -2.07
C GLN A 43 2.21 3.19 -2.08
N ARG A 44 2.69 4.40 -1.78
CA ARG A 44 1.86 5.63 -1.79
C ARG A 44 1.64 6.18 -3.19
N GLU A 45 2.61 5.97 -4.07
CA GLU A 45 2.54 6.36 -5.49
C GLU A 45 1.72 5.38 -6.33
N GLY A 46 1.18 4.32 -5.72
CA GLY A 46 0.46 3.28 -6.46
C GLY A 46 1.40 2.55 -7.42
N ARG A 47 2.62 2.21 -6.96
CA ARG A 47 3.59 1.30 -7.60
C ARG A 47 3.91 0.08 -6.71
N GLY A 48 3.05 -0.16 -5.71
CA GLY A 48 3.16 -1.28 -4.77
C GLY A 48 2.28 -2.47 -5.18
N ASP A 49 1.99 -3.33 -4.21
CA ASP A 49 1.02 -4.42 -4.39
C ASP A 49 -0.37 -3.87 -4.81
N PRO A 50 -0.96 -4.32 -5.94
CA PRO A 50 -2.28 -3.89 -6.42
C PRO A 50 -3.44 -4.19 -5.46
N SER A 51 -3.28 -5.18 -4.59
CA SER A 51 -4.27 -5.55 -3.57
C SER A 51 -4.17 -4.69 -2.30
N ALA A 52 -3.07 -3.95 -2.14
CA ALA A 52 -2.79 -3.21 -0.92
C ALA A 52 -3.85 -2.14 -0.66
N GLY A 53 -4.55 -2.27 0.46
CA GLY A 53 -5.56 -1.30 0.90
C GLY A 53 -6.93 -1.45 0.25
N GLN A 54 -7.17 -2.53 -0.50
CA GLN A 54 -8.53 -2.90 -0.88
C GLN A 54 -9.39 -3.17 0.36
N LYS A 55 -10.69 -2.91 0.26
CA LYS A 55 -11.67 -3.21 1.31
C LYS A 55 -12.76 -4.10 0.72
N GLN A 56 -13.31 -4.98 1.54
CA GLN A 56 -14.37 -5.88 1.14
C GLN A 56 -15.72 -5.17 1.04
N CYS A 57 -16.51 -5.56 0.04
CA CYS A 57 -17.91 -5.20 -0.06
C CYS A 57 -18.73 -5.99 0.97
N ASP A 58 -19.62 -5.33 1.70
CA ASP A 58 -20.45 -5.98 2.73
C ASP A 58 -21.51 -6.93 2.15
N MET A 59 -21.89 -6.78 0.87
CA MET A 59 -22.88 -7.65 0.21
C MET A 59 -22.28 -8.88 -0.47
N CYS A 60 -21.12 -8.75 -1.12
CA CYS A 60 -20.53 -9.82 -1.92
C CYS A 60 -19.12 -10.23 -1.49
N SER A 61 -18.58 -9.62 -0.43
CA SER A 61 -17.26 -9.87 0.16
C SER A 61 -16.06 -9.70 -0.78
N LYS A 62 -16.28 -9.20 -2.01
CA LYS A 62 -15.22 -8.92 -2.97
C LYS A 62 -14.37 -7.75 -2.48
N SER A 63 -13.05 -7.95 -2.48
CA SER A 63 -12.06 -6.90 -2.23
C SER A 63 -11.98 -5.97 -3.45
N VAL A 64 -12.28 -4.69 -3.25
CA VAL A 64 -12.29 -3.68 -4.31
C VAL A 64 -11.61 -2.39 -3.88
N ASN A 65 -11.21 -1.59 -4.87
CA ASN A 65 -10.57 -0.28 -4.67
C ASN A 65 -11.57 0.88 -4.59
N LEU A 66 -12.83 0.64 -4.92
CA LEU A 66 -13.90 1.65 -4.94
C LEU A 66 -15.16 1.07 -4.29
N LEU A 67 -15.62 1.74 -3.24
CA LEU A 67 -16.81 1.36 -2.49
C LEU A 67 -17.67 2.60 -2.28
N ILE A 68 -18.97 2.40 -2.25
CA ILE A 68 -19.98 3.39 -1.94
C ILE A 68 -20.38 3.14 -0.49
N ARG A 69 -20.31 4.19 0.32
CA ARG A 69 -20.84 4.16 1.68
C ARG A 69 -22.33 4.48 1.58
N CYS A 70 -23.19 3.59 2.06
CA CYS A 70 -24.63 3.84 2.10
C CYS A 70 -25.31 3.01 3.20
N THR A 71 -26.51 3.44 3.58
CA THR A 71 -27.47 2.58 4.31
C THR A 71 -28.45 2.03 3.29
N TYR A 72 -28.95 0.81 3.49
CA TYR A 72 -29.98 0.21 2.62
C TYR A 72 -30.97 -0.68 3.37
N ASP A 73 -30.74 -0.92 4.66
CA ASP A 73 -31.61 -1.71 5.51
C ASP A 73 -32.27 -0.83 6.59
N LYS A 74 -33.23 -1.41 7.31
CA LYS A 74 -33.93 -0.75 8.42
C LYS A 74 -33.02 -0.44 9.62
N SER A 75 -31.85 -1.07 9.71
CA SER A 75 -30.92 -0.83 10.81
C SER A 75 -30.32 0.57 10.76
N GLY A 76 -30.20 1.13 9.55
CA GLY A 76 -29.53 2.42 9.34
C GLY A 76 -28.02 2.36 9.52
N GLU A 77 -27.43 1.17 9.61
CA GLU A 77 -25.99 1.00 9.70
C GLU A 77 -25.32 1.37 8.37
N TRP A 78 -24.20 2.09 8.45
CA TRP A 78 -23.42 2.45 7.28
C TRP A 78 -22.64 1.25 6.76
N LYS A 79 -22.99 0.80 5.57
CA LYS A 79 -22.33 -0.29 4.85
C LYS A 79 -21.45 0.25 3.72
N MET A 80 -20.51 -0.57 3.29
CA MET A 80 -19.58 -0.32 2.20
C MET A 80 -19.86 -1.32 1.07
N VAL A 81 -20.38 -0.83 -0.05
CA VAL A 81 -20.81 -1.68 -1.17
C VAL A 81 -20.06 -1.34 -2.45
N CYS A 82 -19.72 -2.35 -3.24
CA CYS A 82 -19.10 -2.12 -4.55
C CYS A 82 -20.14 -1.63 -5.57
N GLY A 83 -19.67 -1.08 -6.69
CA GLY A 83 -20.55 -0.47 -7.70
C GLY A 83 -21.61 -1.42 -8.30
N SER A 84 -21.34 -2.73 -8.37
CA SER A 84 -22.34 -3.70 -8.81
C SER A 84 -23.43 -3.90 -7.77
N CYS A 85 -23.06 -4.02 -6.49
CA CYS A 85 -24.00 -4.22 -5.39
C CYS A 85 -24.79 -2.94 -5.05
N TRP A 86 -24.22 -1.78 -5.35
CA TRP A 86 -24.92 -0.50 -5.15
C TRP A 86 -26.22 -0.40 -5.94
N LYS A 87 -26.29 -0.97 -7.16
CA LYS A 87 -27.53 -1.00 -7.94
C LYS A 87 -28.64 -1.79 -7.23
N THR A 88 -28.26 -2.87 -6.55
CA THR A 88 -29.18 -3.65 -5.70
C THR A 88 -29.57 -2.90 -4.43
N ALA A 89 -28.67 -2.10 -3.85
CA ALA A 89 -28.94 -1.35 -2.63
C ALA A 89 -29.85 -0.12 -2.85
N SER A 90 -29.74 0.51 -4.01
CA SER A 90 -30.35 1.81 -4.33
C SER A 90 -31.44 1.77 -5.40
N GLY A 91 -31.64 0.62 -6.05
CA GLY A 91 -32.41 0.52 -7.29
C GLY A 91 -31.73 1.17 -8.51
N GLY A 92 -30.49 1.64 -8.37
CA GLY A 92 -29.77 2.42 -9.39
C GLY A 92 -30.12 3.90 -9.39
N VAL A 93 -30.85 4.40 -8.39
CA VAL A 93 -31.22 5.81 -8.22
C VAL A 93 -30.41 6.43 -7.08
N VAL A 94 -29.86 7.63 -7.31
CA VAL A 94 -28.92 8.27 -6.38
C VAL A 94 -29.54 8.55 -4.99
N ASP A 95 -30.82 8.88 -4.94
CA ASP A 95 -31.57 9.15 -3.70
C ASP A 95 -32.52 8.00 -3.30
N GLY A 96 -32.34 6.82 -3.90
CA GLY A 96 -33.24 5.69 -3.73
C GLY A 96 -34.53 5.83 -4.54
N ASP A 97 -35.26 4.73 -4.68
CA ASP A 97 -36.59 4.70 -5.28
C ASP A 97 -37.65 4.35 -4.22
N ALA A 98 -38.92 4.31 -4.62
CA ALA A 98 -40.01 3.95 -3.71
C ALA A 98 -39.88 2.53 -3.09
N THR A 99 -39.06 1.66 -3.69
CA THR A 99 -38.79 0.30 -3.22
C THR A 99 -37.60 0.21 -2.26
N HIS A 100 -36.78 1.26 -2.17
CA HIS A 100 -35.64 1.36 -1.26
C HIS A 100 -35.79 2.53 -0.25
N PRO A 101 -36.83 2.52 0.60
CA PRO A 101 -37.16 3.64 1.49
C PRO A 101 -36.11 3.92 2.58
N HIS A 102 -35.23 2.97 2.85
CA HIS A 102 -34.16 3.09 3.86
C HIS A 102 -32.80 3.43 3.23
N TYR A 103 -32.76 3.61 1.90
CA TYR A 103 -31.53 3.92 1.21
C TYR A 103 -31.08 5.35 1.55
N ARG A 104 -29.81 5.50 1.95
CA ARG A 104 -29.17 6.80 2.11
C ARG A 104 -27.74 6.78 1.61
N TYR A 105 -27.40 7.73 0.75
CA TYR A 105 -26.05 7.91 0.27
C TYR A 105 -25.15 8.54 1.36
N GLY A 106 -23.95 7.98 1.55
CA GLY A 106 -22.99 8.39 2.58
C GLY A 106 -21.60 8.74 2.03
N GLY A 107 -21.45 8.83 0.72
CA GLY A 107 -20.20 9.19 0.05
C GLY A 107 -19.48 8.02 -0.62
N LEU A 108 -18.40 8.35 -1.32
CA LEU A 108 -17.55 7.40 -2.03
C LEU A 108 -16.25 7.19 -1.26
N TRP A 109 -15.88 5.92 -1.07
CA TRP A 109 -14.57 5.54 -0.56
C TRP A 109 -13.70 5.03 -1.68
N LYS A 110 -12.47 5.55 -1.75
CA LYS A 110 -11.47 5.18 -2.75
C LYS A 110 -10.19 4.75 -2.06
N ASN A 111 -9.65 3.60 -2.46
CA ASN A 111 -8.33 3.18 -2.02
C ASN A 111 -7.27 4.14 -2.57
N ARG A 112 -6.64 4.90 -1.68
CA ARG A 112 -5.56 5.85 -2.02
C ARG A 112 -4.26 5.18 -2.48
N ARG A 113 -4.14 3.87 -2.28
CA ARG A 113 -3.01 3.03 -2.69
C ARG A 113 -3.30 2.23 -3.96
N ALA A 114 -4.51 2.35 -4.51
CA ALA A 114 -4.83 1.76 -5.80
C ALA A 114 -3.84 2.29 -6.83
N GLN A 115 -3.28 1.37 -7.62
CA GLN A 115 -2.40 1.73 -8.73
C GLN A 115 -3.22 2.54 -9.74
N LYS A 116 -2.60 3.60 -10.28
CA LYS A 116 -3.23 4.43 -11.32
C LYS A 116 -3.10 3.79 -12.68
#